data_AF-A0A8R7R730-F1
#
_entry.id   AF-A0A8R7R730-F1
#
_cell.length_a   1.000
_cell.length_b   1.000
_cell.length_c   1.000
_cell.angle_alpha   90.00
_cell.angle_beta   90.00
_cell.angle_gamma   90.00
#
_symmetry.space_group_name_H-M   'P 1'
#
loop_
_entity.id
_entity.type
_entity.pdbx_description
1 polymer ?
#
loop_
_entity_poly.entity_id
_entity_poly.type
_entity_poly.pdbx_seq_one_letter_code
_entity_poly.pdbx_strand_id
1 'polypeptide(L)'
;MKRQIKRVRMFFEEVERGVTERRKESRWPVWASLLLYRQILDEIEANDYNNFTKRACVGKAKKVLALPVAYGRSLLLPYSLRNNPDLEETTKQDEDGQVRLDRKKLGGVATSAFELFIRLVG
;
A
#
# COMPACT_ATOMS: atom_id res chain seq x y z
N MET A 1 10.69 15.25 -21.51
CA MET A 1 10.29 14.30 -20.45
C MET A 1 9.40 14.89 -19.35
N LYS A 2 9.64 16.14 -18.91
CA LYS A 2 8.91 16.81 -17.82
C LYS A 2 7.37 16.73 -17.88
N ARG A 3 6.76 16.91 -19.07
CA ARG A 3 5.30 16.82 -19.26
C ARG A 3 4.73 15.43 -18.94
N GLN A 4 5.48 14.35 -19.22
CA GLN A 4 5.01 13.00 -18.95
C GLN A 4 5.03 12.71 -17.45
N ILE A 5 6.09 13.10 -16.75
CA ILE A 5 6.20 12.94 -15.29
C ILE A 5 5.09 13.70 -14.57
N LYS A 6 4.76 14.93 -15.02
CA LYS A 6 3.62 15.67 -14.49
C LYS A 6 2.30 14.91 -14.63
N ARG A 7 2.05 14.27 -15.77
CA ARG A 7 0.85 13.42 -15.96
C ARG A 7 0.83 12.21 -15.05
N VAL A 8 1.98 11.56 -14.87
CA VAL A 8 2.09 10.40 -13.97
C VAL A 8 1.84 10.82 -12.51
N ARG A 9 2.34 11.98 -12.08
CA ARG A 9 2.06 12.51 -10.73
C ARG A 9 0.55 12.72 -10.51
N MET A 10 -0.14 13.35 -11.47
CA MET A 10 -1.60 13.52 -11.39
C MET A 10 -2.33 12.17 -11.33
N PHE A 11 -1.88 11.18 -12.10
CA PHE A 11 -2.47 9.83 -12.04
C PHE A 11 -2.25 9.16 -10.69
N PHE A 12 -1.06 9.30 -10.10
CA PHE A 12 -0.80 8.77 -8.76
C PHE A 12 -1.69 9.41 -7.71
N GLU A 13 -1.90 10.73 -7.74
CA GLU A 13 -2.83 11.45 -6.85
C GLU A 13 -4.28 10.95 -6.94
N GLU A 14 -4.73 10.56 -8.14
CA GLU A 14 -6.02 9.89 -8.33
C GLU A 14 -6.02 8.49 -7.69
N VAL A 15 -5.00 7.69 -7.97
CA VAL A 15 -4.89 6.33 -7.44
C VAL A 15 -4.85 6.31 -5.92
N GLU A 16 -4.17 7.25 -5.25
CA GLU A 16 -4.06 7.29 -3.78
C GLU A 16 -5.43 7.28 -3.09
N ARG A 17 -6.43 7.96 -3.69
CA ARG A 17 -7.81 8.00 -3.20
C ARG A 17 -8.51 6.64 -3.33
N GLY A 18 -8.25 5.90 -4.39
CA GLY A 18 -8.81 4.56 -4.61
C GLY A 18 -8.12 3.44 -3.84
N VAL A 19 -6.87 3.61 -3.39
CA VAL A 19 -6.15 2.56 -2.63
C VAL A 19 -6.83 2.29 -1.29
N THR A 20 -7.38 3.31 -0.64
CA THR A 20 -8.07 3.14 0.66
C THR A 20 -9.34 2.30 0.56
N GLU A 21 -9.98 2.24 -0.61
CA GLU A 21 -11.22 1.49 -0.83
C GLU A 21 -10.99 -0.01 -1.08
N ARG A 22 -9.74 -0.44 -1.32
CA ARG A 22 -9.38 -1.86 -1.55
C ARG A 22 -9.50 -2.70 -0.27
N ARG A 23 -9.52 -4.04 -0.41
CA ARG A 23 -9.46 -4.99 0.72
C ARG A 23 -8.23 -4.74 1.59
N LYS A 24 -8.41 -4.83 2.91
CA LYS A 24 -7.43 -4.44 3.94
C LYS A 24 -6.07 -5.13 3.75
N GLU A 25 -6.08 -6.40 3.39
CA GLU A 25 -4.88 -7.25 3.21
C GLU A 25 -4.03 -6.80 2.02
N SER A 26 -4.67 -6.23 0.99
CA SER A 26 -3.99 -5.78 -0.23
C SER A 26 -3.53 -4.32 -0.18
N ARG A 27 -3.97 -3.53 0.80
CA ARG A 27 -3.63 -2.09 0.88
C ARG A 27 -2.14 -1.85 1.09
N TRP A 28 -1.52 -2.63 1.98
CA TRP A 28 -0.11 -2.45 2.32
C TRP A 28 0.84 -2.63 1.13
N PRO A 29 0.82 -3.74 0.37
CA PRO A 29 1.70 -3.89 -0.79
C PRO A 29 1.43 -2.87 -1.90
N VAL A 30 0.19 -2.40 -2.03
CA VAL A 30 -0.18 -1.35 -3.00
C VAL A 30 0.38 0.01 -2.58
N TRP A 31 0.21 0.40 -1.30
CA TRP A 31 0.80 1.64 -0.76
C TRP A 31 2.33 1.62 -0.82
N ALA A 32 2.96 0.48 -0.55
CA ALA A 32 4.41 0.32 -0.64
C ALA A 32 4.91 0.56 -2.07
N SER A 33 4.27 -0.08 -3.05
CA SER A 33 4.60 0.12 -4.46
C SER A 33 4.42 1.58 -4.88
N LEU A 34 3.28 2.18 -4.52
CA LEU A 34 2.94 3.57 -4.79
C LEU A 34 4.00 4.54 -4.26
N LEU A 35 4.39 4.40 -2.99
CA LEU A 35 5.42 5.24 -2.37
C LEU A 35 6.78 5.09 -3.06
N LEU A 36 7.17 3.87 -3.39
CA LEU A 36 8.43 3.61 -4.10
C LEU A 36 8.44 4.25 -5.49
N TYR A 37 7.34 4.17 -6.24
CA TYR A 37 7.24 4.81 -7.55
C TYR A 37 7.25 6.34 -7.45
N ARG A 38 6.62 6.93 -6.44
CA ARG A 38 6.71 8.38 -6.17
C ARG A 38 8.16 8.81 -5.93
N GLN A 39 8.90 8.06 -5.12
CA GLN A 39 10.32 8.32 -4.87
C GLN A 39 11.16 8.23 -6.15
N ILE A 40 10.88 7.30 -7.06
CA ILE A 40 11.58 7.24 -8.36
C ILE A 40 11.34 8.51 -9.18
N LEU A 41 10.11 9.04 -9.20
CA LEU A 41 9.83 10.31 -9.89
C LEU A 41 10.62 11.47 -9.30
N ASP A 42 10.74 11.53 -7.97
CA ASP A 42 11.55 12.53 -7.28
C ASP A 42 13.05 12.40 -7.65
N GLU A 43 13.59 11.18 -7.71
CA GLU A 43 14.97 10.93 -8.14
C GLU A 43 15.21 11.29 -9.61
N ILE A 44 14.20 11.14 -10.48
CA ILE A 44 14.30 11.56 -11.88
C ILE A 44 14.39 13.08 -12.00
N GLU A 45 13.62 13.81 -11.18
CA GLU A 45 13.65 15.27 -11.15
C GLU A 45 14.95 15.80 -10.52
N ALA A 46 15.42 15.18 -9.44
CA ALA A 46 16.68 15.53 -8.78
C ALA A 46 17.92 15.26 -9.66
N ASN A 47 17.81 14.33 -10.61
CA ASN A 47 18.85 14.02 -11.60
C ASN A 47 18.69 14.85 -12.90
N ASP A 48 17.99 15.98 -12.86
CA ASP A 48 17.73 16.87 -14.01
C ASP A 48 17.17 16.15 -15.25
N TYR A 49 16.39 15.08 -15.03
CA TYR A 49 15.85 14.23 -16.08
C TYR A 49 16.90 13.50 -16.94
N ASN A 50 18.18 13.51 -16.54
CA ASN A 50 19.28 12.85 -17.26
C ASN A 50 19.38 11.34 -16.92
N ASN A 51 18.37 10.59 -17.30
CA ASN A 51 18.32 9.14 -17.05
C ASN A 51 19.01 8.29 -18.11
N PHE A 52 19.38 8.88 -19.25
CA PHE A 52 20.07 8.19 -20.34
C PHE A 52 21.53 7.88 -19.98
N THR A 53 22.18 8.75 -19.20
CA THR A 53 23.57 8.55 -18.76
C THR A 53 23.67 8.02 -17.34
N LYS A 54 22.70 8.38 -16.47
CA LYS A 54 22.69 7.96 -15.06
C LYS A 54 21.28 7.58 -14.63
N ARG A 55 21.06 6.30 -14.34
CA ARG A 55 19.75 5.81 -13.92
C ARG A 55 19.33 6.40 -12.58
N ALA A 56 18.13 6.97 -12.50
CA ALA A 56 17.53 7.37 -11.22
C ALA A 56 17.29 6.13 -10.36
N CYS A 57 17.93 6.11 -9.20
CA CYS A 57 17.87 5.00 -8.26
C CYS A 57 17.43 5.51 -6.89
N VAL A 58 16.37 4.91 -6.37
CA VAL A 58 15.97 5.15 -4.98
C VAL A 58 17.00 4.50 -4.05
N GLY A 59 17.58 5.29 -3.15
CA GLY A 59 18.53 4.80 -2.15
C GLY A 59 17.94 3.70 -1.28
N LYS A 60 18.77 2.74 -0.85
CA LYS A 60 18.33 1.58 -0.04
C LYS A 60 17.57 2.01 1.22
N ALA A 61 18.04 3.06 1.90
CA ALA A 61 17.37 3.60 3.07
C ALA A 61 15.94 4.10 2.79
N LYS A 62 15.73 4.81 1.67
CA LYS A 62 14.40 5.29 1.26
C LYS A 62 13.43 4.13 0.98
N LYS A 63 13.94 3.03 0.42
CA LYS A 63 13.16 1.80 0.19
C LYS A 63 12.74 1.13 1.50
N VAL A 64 13.68 1.01 2.45
CA VAL A 64 13.39 0.43 3.77
C VAL A 64 12.37 1.29 4.52
N LEU A 65 12.53 2.62 4.50
CA LEU A 65 11.59 3.55 5.13
C LEU A 65 10.21 3.56 4.46
N ALA A 66 10.13 3.29 3.15
CA ALA A 66 8.85 3.23 2.45
C ALA A 66 7.93 2.13 3.01
N LEU A 67 8.48 1.03 3.55
CA LEU A 67 7.69 -0.10 4.02
C LEU A 67 6.90 0.20 5.33
N PRO A 68 7.52 0.71 6.42
CA PRO A 68 6.78 1.16 7.60
C PRO A 68 5.80 2.30 7.29
N VAL A 69 6.20 3.23 6.41
CA VAL A 69 5.35 4.36 6.01
C VAL A 69 4.13 3.88 5.23
N ALA A 70 4.30 2.89 4.34
CA ALA A 70 3.19 2.25 3.64
C ALA A 70 2.24 1.52 4.61
N TYR A 71 2.81 0.87 5.63
CA TYR A 71 2.02 0.17 6.63
C TYR A 71 1.13 1.14 7.40
N GLY A 72 1.68 2.25 7.90
CA GLY A 72 0.90 3.30 8.57
C GLY A 72 -0.23 3.84 7.70
N ARG A 73 0.02 4.08 6.40
CA ARG A 73 -1.04 4.51 5.46
C ARG A 73 -2.09 3.44 5.19
N SER A 74 -1.72 2.16 5.17
CA SER A 74 -2.66 1.06 4.95
C SER A 74 -3.67 0.86 6.08
N LEU A 75 -3.33 1.34 7.29
CA LEU A 75 -4.19 1.32 8.47
C LEU A 75 -5.24 2.43 8.46
N LEU A 76 -5.11 3.44 7.59
CA LEU A 76 -6.13 4.49 7.47
C LEU A 76 -7.47 3.86 7.08
N LEU A 77 -8.52 4.23 7.82
CA LEU A 77 -9.87 3.74 7.61
C LEU A 77 -10.36 4.23 6.22
N PRO A 78 -11.03 3.37 5.42
CA PRO A 78 -11.64 3.82 4.17
C PRO A 78 -12.64 4.93 4.45
N TYR A 79 -12.64 5.96 3.61
CA TYR A 79 -13.54 7.10 3.72
C TYR A 79 -15.02 6.67 3.73
N SER A 80 -15.36 5.57 3.07
CA SER A 80 -16.69 4.97 3.05
C SER A 80 -17.19 4.48 4.42
N LEU A 81 -16.31 4.02 5.31
CA LEU A 81 -16.68 3.59 6.68
C LEU A 81 -16.74 4.75 7.68
N ARG A 82 -16.17 5.91 7.33
CA ARG A 82 -16.17 7.08 8.23
C ARG A 82 -17.51 7.81 8.22
N ASN A 83 -18.25 7.77 7.11
CA ASN A 83 -19.49 8.53 6.92
C ASN A 83 -20.76 7.70 7.13
N ASN A 84 -20.65 6.39 7.38
CA ASN A 84 -21.76 5.51 7.75
C ASN A 84 -21.25 4.51 8.82
N PRO A 85 -21.40 4.82 10.13
CA PRO A 85 -20.97 3.92 11.20
C PRO A 85 -21.79 2.62 11.27
N ASP A 86 -22.88 2.48 10.51
CA ASP A 86 -23.84 1.38 10.62
C ASP A 86 -23.59 0.19 9.64
N LEU A 87 -22.52 0.20 8.85
CA LEU A 87 -22.23 -0.88 7.88
C LEU A 87 -21.22 -1.94 8.36
N GLU A 88 -21.15 -2.18 9.68
CA GLU A 88 -20.43 -3.33 10.24
C GLU A 88 -21.26 -4.64 10.22
N GLU A 89 -22.21 -4.77 9.29
CA GLU A 89 -22.93 -6.03 9.12
C GLU A 89 -23.38 -6.26 7.67
N THR A 90 -22.47 -6.70 6.80
CA THR A 90 -22.79 -7.61 5.67
C THR A 90 -21.51 -8.26 5.14
N THR A 91 -21.02 -9.26 5.86
CA THR A 91 -20.43 -10.41 5.18
C THR A 91 -21.16 -11.65 5.71
N LYS A 92 -22.45 -11.68 5.41
CA LYS A 92 -23.22 -12.91 5.26
C LYS A 92 -23.53 -13.03 3.77
N GLN A 93 -22.86 -13.98 3.12
CA GLN A 93 -23.41 -14.67 1.96
C GLN A 93 -23.53 -16.11 2.41
N ASP A 94 -24.70 -16.41 2.97
CA ASP A 94 -25.27 -17.74 3.16
C ASP A 94 -26.03 -18.03 1.84
N GLU A 95 -26.16 -19.21 1.20
CA GLU A 95 -25.99 -20.65 1.47
C GLU A 95 -25.69 -21.31 0.09
N ASP A 96 -24.76 -22.24 -0.14
CA ASP A 96 -24.86 -23.69 0.09
C ASP A 96 -23.57 -24.35 -0.43
N GLY A 97 -22.91 -25.21 0.37
CA GLY A 97 -21.74 -25.97 -0.09
C GLY A 97 -20.67 -26.22 0.97
N GLN A 98 -21.11 -26.56 2.17
CA GLN A 98 -20.39 -27.16 3.29
C GLN A 98 -19.03 -27.84 2.96
N VAL A 99 -17.92 -27.28 3.46
CA VAL A 99 -16.86 -28.07 4.12
C VAL A 99 -16.35 -27.32 5.35
N ARG A 100 -16.62 -27.94 6.49
CA ARG A 100 -16.15 -27.63 7.84
C ARG A 100 -14.62 -27.56 7.90
N LEU A 101 -14.06 -26.40 8.28
CA LEU A 101 -12.72 -26.33 8.87
C LEU A 101 -12.72 -25.34 10.05
N ASP A 102 -12.17 -25.84 11.16
CA ASP A 102 -12.22 -25.32 12.50
C ASP A 102 -11.87 -23.83 12.63
N ARG A 103 -12.81 -23.10 13.21
CA ARG A 103 -12.70 -21.67 13.54
C ARG A 103 -11.90 -21.49 14.84
N LYS A 104 -10.60 -21.76 14.81
CA LYS A 104 -9.64 -21.36 15.86
C LYS A 104 -8.30 -20.91 15.28
N LYS A 105 -8.25 -19.87 14.44
CA LYS A 105 -7.00 -19.11 14.18
C LYS A 105 -7.20 -17.84 13.35
N LEU A 106 -8.03 -16.90 13.79
CA LEU A 106 -8.16 -15.60 13.09
C LEU A 106 -7.90 -14.45 14.07
N GLY A 107 -6.60 -14.24 14.33
CA GLY A 107 -6.08 -13.10 15.08
C GLY A 107 -4.55 -12.94 14.97
N GLY A 108 -3.90 -13.47 13.93
CA GLY A 108 -2.43 -13.57 13.91
C GLY A 108 -1.71 -13.32 12.58
N VAL A 109 -2.39 -13.18 11.45
CA VAL A 109 -1.70 -13.07 10.14
C VAL A 109 -1.21 -11.66 9.81
N ALA A 110 -1.96 -10.62 10.17
CA ALA A 110 -1.54 -9.23 9.93
C ALA A 110 -0.41 -8.79 10.87
N THR A 111 -0.37 -9.34 12.09
CA THR A 111 0.70 -9.09 13.08
C THR A 111 1.98 -9.85 12.71
N SER A 112 1.86 -11.02 12.08
CA SER A 112 3.00 -11.90 11.76
C SER A 112 3.97 -11.30 10.75
N ALA A 113 3.50 -10.65 9.67
CA ALA A 113 4.40 -10.06 8.68
C ALA A 113 5.18 -8.85 9.23
N PHE A 114 4.57 -8.08 10.14
CA PHE A 114 5.20 -6.96 10.84
C PHE A 114 6.22 -7.44 11.88
N GLU A 115 5.86 -8.43 12.70
CA GLU A 115 6.77 -9.08 13.66
C GLU A 115 7.96 -9.77 12.97
N LEU A 116 7.73 -10.39 11.80
CA LEU A 116 8.80 -11.00 11.01
C LEU A 116 9.78 -9.93 10.49
N PHE A 117 9.28 -8.75 10.09
CA PHE A 117 10.14 -7.65 9.65
C PHE A 117 10.97 -7.06 10.81
N ILE A 118 10.36 -6.88 11.98
CA ILE A 118 11.09 -6.44 13.19
C ILE A 118 12.16 -7.46 13.59
N ARG A 119 11.88 -8.77 13.52
CA ARG A 119 12.85 -9.85 13.78
C ARG A 119 13.95 -10.04 12.73
N LEU A 120 13.73 -9.57 11.49
CA LEU A 120 14.71 -9.73 10.41
C LEU A 120 15.70 -8.56 10.34
N VAL A 121 15.35 -7.43 10.94
CA VAL A 121 16.14 -6.18 10.91
C VAL A 121 16.80 -5.88 12.27
N GLY A 122 16.35 -6.49 13.36
CA GLY A 122 17.02 -6.48 14.67
C GLY A 122 17.87 -7.73 14.89
#